data_AF-A0A382TIV2-F1
#
_entry.id   AF-A0A382TIV2-F1
#
_cell.length_a   1.000
_cell.length_b   1.000
_cell.length_c   1.000
_cell.angle_alpha   90.00
_cell.angle_beta   90.00
_cell.angle_gamma   90.00
#
_symmetry.space_group_name_H-M   'P 1'
#
loop_
_entity.id
_entity.type
_entity.pdbx_description
1 polymer ?
#
loop_
_entity_poly.entity_id
_entity_poly.type
_entity_poly.pdbx_seq_one_letter_code
_entity_poly.pdbx_strand_id
1 'polypeptide(L)' 'MAVRKLKPTTPGQRHKIILTFDGITTSTPEKSLLKKYKKTGGRNVRGKMTIK' A
#
# COMPACT_ATOMS: atom_id res chain seq x y z
N MET A 1 8.35 5.07 -14.06
CA MET A 1 8.09 5.37 -12.64
C MET A 1 9.39 5.79 -12.02
N ALA A 2 9.52 7.05 -11.61
CA ALA A 2 10.73 7.52 -10.94
C ALA A 2 10.65 7.20 -9.44
N VAL A 3 11.80 7.24 -8.78
CA VAL A 3 11.92 6.94 -7.37
C VAL A 3 12.41 8.20 -6.65
N ARG A 4 11.66 8.68 -5.66
CA ARG A 4 12.00 9.89 -4.90
C ARG A 4 12.46 9.53 -3.49
N LYS A 5 13.71 9.87 -3.18
CA LYS A 5 14.25 9.84 -1.82
C LYS A 5 13.74 11.06 -1.07
N LEU A 6 13.12 10.85 0.10
CA LEU A 6 12.63 11.96 0.92
C LEU A 6 13.77 12.64 1.68
N LYS A 7 13.60 13.95 1.96
CA LYS A 7 14.47 14.67 2.89
C LYS A 7 14.32 14.04 4.29
N PRO A 8 15.43 13.74 4.99
CA PRO A 8 15.40 13.05 6.28
C PRO A 8 15.08 14.01 7.44
N THR A 9 13.87 14.55 7.51
CA THR A 9 13.47 15.44 8.62
C THR A 9 13.08 14.67 9.89
N THR A 10 12.78 13.37 9.77
CA THR A 10 12.54 12.46 10.90
C THR A 10 13.34 11.17 10.76
N PRO A 11 13.67 10.45 11.87
CA PRO A 11 14.44 9.21 11.81
C PRO A 11 13.86 8.13 10.89
N GLY A 12 12.53 7.98 10.88
CA GLY A 12 11.82 7.01 10.04
C GLY A 12 11.83 7.34 8.55
N GLN A 13 12.15 8.58 8.16
CA GLN A 13 12.22 9.00 6.77
C GLN A 13 13.60 8.82 6.14
N ARG A 14 14.67 8.56 6.93
CA ARG A 14 16.06 8.50 6.44
C ARG A 14 16.30 7.50 5.31
N HIS A 15 15.67 6.33 5.40
CA HIS A 15 15.79 5.27 4.40
C HIS A 15 14.50 5.13 3.57
N LYS A 16 13.54 6.05 3.73
CA LYS A 16 12.25 5.96 3.06
C LYS A 16 12.39 6.39 1.60
N ILE A 17 12.07 5.47 0.73
CA ILE A 17 12.04 5.64 -0.71
C ILE A 17 10.58 5.50 -1.16
N ILE A 18 10.09 6.47 -1.94
CA ILE A 18 8.69 6.48 -2.43
C ILE A 18 8.71 6.51 -3.96
N LEU A 19 7.76 5.82 -4.57
CA LEU A 19 7.53 5.88 -6.02
C LEU A 19 6.89 7.22 -6.41
N THR A 20 7.30 7.79 -7.54
CA THR A 20 6.57 8.90 -8.16
C THR A 20 5.36 8.35 -8.92
N PHE A 21 4.26 9.07 -8.86
CA PHE A 21 2.97 8.67 -9.43
C PHE A 21 2.66 9.40 -10.74
N ASP A 22 3.69 9.81 -11.48
CA ASP A 22 3.55 10.68 -12.66
C ASP A 22 2.70 10.06 -13.79
N GLY A 23 2.55 8.74 -13.80
CA GLY A 23 1.70 8.00 -14.73
C GLY A 23 0.28 7.67 -14.21
N ILE A 24 -0.06 8.06 -12.97
CA ILE A 24 -1.41 7.88 -12.43
C ILE A 24 -2.26 9.07 -12.86
N THR A 25 -3.19 8.83 -13.79
CA THR A 25 -4.01 9.89 -14.41
C THR A 25 -5.24 10.27 -13.57
N THR A 26 -5.74 9.37 -12.73
CA THR A 26 -6.93 9.58 -11.89
C THR A 26 -6.69 9.08 -10.47
N SER A 27 -7.23 9.80 -9.49
CA SER A 27 -7.09 9.49 -8.07
C SER A 27 -8.18 8.56 -7.53
N THR A 28 -9.35 8.53 -8.20
CA THR A 28 -10.51 7.74 -7.80
C THR A 28 -10.79 6.62 -8.80
N PRO A 29 -10.96 5.37 -8.33
CA PRO A 29 -11.30 4.26 -9.21
C PRO A 29 -12.79 4.26 -9.58
N GLU A 30 -13.14 3.58 -10.68
CA GLU A 30 -14.52 3.42 -11.12
C GLU A 30 -15.35 2.58 -10.13
N LYS A 31 -16.46 3.13 -9.64
CA LYS A 31 -17.26 2.52 -8.57
C LYS A 31 -17.88 1.17 -8.93
N SER A 32 -18.25 0.98 -10.20
CA SER A 32 -18.88 -0.24 -10.73
C SER A 32 -17.95 -1.47 -10.64
N LEU A 33 -16.63 -1.25 -10.75
CA LEU A 33 -15.60 -2.29 -10.75
C LEU A 33 -15.06 -2.62 -9.36
N LEU A 34 -15.55 -1.94 -8.31
CA LEU A 34 -15.10 -2.16 -6.94
C LEU A 34 -15.86 -3.30 -6.26
N LYS A 35 -15.13 -4.10 -5.46
CA LYS A 35 -15.69 -5.08 -4.53
C LYS A 35 -15.10 -4.91 -3.13
N LYS A 36 -15.88 -5.27 -2.11
CA LYS A 36 -15.39 -5.25 -0.72
C LYS A 36 -14.28 -6.29 -0.54
N TYR A 37 -13.13 -5.86 -0.04
CA TYR A 37 -12.03 -6.75 0.32
C TYR A 37 -11.95 -6.92 1.85
N LYS A 38 -12.11 -8.15 2.35
CA LYS A 38 -12.01 -8.47 3.78
C LYS A 38 -10.56 -8.80 4.14
N LYS A 39 -10.02 -8.15 5.17
CA LYS A 39 -8.70 -8.46 5.72
C LYS A 39 -8.80 -9.68 6.65
N THR A 40 -7.96 -10.68 6.45
CA THR A 40 -7.93 -11.91 7.27
C THR A 40 -6.96 -11.84 8.44
N GLY A 41 -6.05 -10.86 8.46
CA GLY A 41 -5.03 -10.71 9.51
C GLY A 41 -4.11 -11.94 9.63
N GLY A 42 -3.86 -12.65 8.51
CA GLY A 42 -3.04 -13.86 8.48
C GLY A 42 -3.73 -15.14 8.98
N ARG A 43 -5.04 -15.09 9.24
CA ARG A 43 -5.83 -16.24 9.70
C ARG A 43 -6.54 -16.97 8.57
N ASN A 44 -6.63 -18.30 8.69
CA ASN A 44 -7.40 -19.14 7.80
C ASN A 44 -8.87 -19.31 8.27
N VAL A 45 -9.65 -20.10 7.52
CA VAL A 45 -11.06 -20.41 7.82
C VAL A 45 -11.30 -21.04 9.21
N ARG A 46 -10.28 -21.70 9.78
CA ARG A 46 -10.33 -22.30 11.14
C ARG A 46 -9.92 -21.31 12.23
N GLY A 47 -9.69 -20.04 11.89
CA GLY A 47 -9.24 -18.99 12.81
C GLY A 47 -7.78 -19.10 13.23
N LYS A 48 -7.01 -20.05 12.66
CA LYS A 48 -5.60 -20.26 13.00
C LYS A 48 -4.72 -19.34 12.15
N MET A 49 -3.69 -18.77 12.77
CA MET A 49 -2.66 -17.99 12.07
C MET A 49 -1.82 -18.92 11.22
N THR A 50 -1.81 -18.70 9.91
CA THR A 50 -1.04 -19.50 8.95
C THR A 50 0.11 -18.72 8.33
N ILE A 51 0.09 -17.39 8.44
CA ILE A 51 1.14 -16.48 7.97
C ILE A 51 1.48 -15.56 9.14
N LYS A 52 2.77 -15.39 9.41
CA LYS A 52 3.32 -14.59 10.50
C LYS A 52 4.15 -13.44 9.94
#